data_AF-A0A6P5YFG6-F1
#
_entry.id   AF-A0A6P5YFG6-F1
#
_cell.length_a   1.000
_cell.length_b   1.000
_cell.length_c   1.000
_cell.angle_alpha   90.00
_cell.angle_beta   90.00
_cell.angle_gamma   90.00
#
_symmetry.space_group_name_H-M   'P 1'
#
loop_
_entity.id
_entity.type
_entity.pdbx_description
1 polymer ?
#
loop_
_entity_poly.entity_id
_entity_poly.type
_entity_poly.pdbx_seq_one_letter_code
_entity_poly.pdbx_strand_id
1 'polypeptide(L)'
;MDTGTLLTVKLRKCTKDIELRLQIMQSIVMGIFHYTTLNPSPALHQSEMTTHFKKNGKKNGKKRDHASAGHSYIDKHRKHLRGRGNARGMHHYRILFDKYHPGYFGKVEMKRNKQDSL
;
A
#
# COMPACT_ATOMS: atom_id res chain seq x y z
N MET A 1 -67.10 38.31 -23.43
CA MET A 1 -66.11 37.82 -22.43
C MET A 1 -65.56 36.53 -23.01
N ASP A 2 -64.56 36.71 -23.87
CA ASP A 2 -64.39 35.85 -25.02
C ASP A 2 -63.55 34.62 -24.66
N THR A 3 -63.93 33.46 -25.19
CA THR A 3 -63.28 32.16 -24.92
C THR A 3 -61.79 32.13 -25.31
N GLY A 4 -61.31 33.11 -26.08
CA GLY A 4 -59.91 33.26 -26.48
C GLY A 4 -58.95 33.76 -25.39
N THR A 5 -59.41 34.56 -24.41
CA THR A 5 -58.53 35.09 -23.35
C THR A 5 -58.22 34.04 -22.28
N LEU A 6 -59.14 33.13 -21.97
CA LEU A 6 -58.92 32.07 -20.98
C LEU A 6 -57.92 31.01 -21.47
N LEU A 7 -57.97 30.67 -22.76
CA LEU A 7 -57.05 29.70 -23.38
C LEU A 7 -55.61 30.22 -23.38
N THR A 8 -55.42 31.51 -23.68
CA THR A 8 -54.08 32.12 -23.71
C THR A 8 -53.47 32.30 -22.32
N VAL A 9 -54.26 32.57 -21.28
CA VAL A 9 -53.75 32.65 -19.88
C VAL A 9 -53.35 31.27 -19.35
N LYS A 10 -54.10 30.20 -19.68
CA LYS A 10 -53.80 28.84 -19.24
C LYS A 10 -52.60 28.23 -19.96
N LEU A 11 -52.48 28.49 -21.28
CA LEU A 11 -51.29 28.13 -22.06
C LEU A 11 -50.04 28.91 -21.58
N ARG A 12 -50.16 30.20 -21.23
CA ARG A 12 -49.05 31.00 -20.67
C ARG A 12 -48.62 30.57 -19.25
N LYS A 13 -49.53 30.02 -18.44
CA LYS A 13 -49.18 29.48 -17.11
C LYS A 13 -48.49 28.12 -17.23
N CYS A 14 -48.94 27.28 -18.16
CA CYS A 14 -48.31 26.00 -18.51
C CYS A 14 -46.89 26.19 -19.05
N THR A 15 -46.65 27.18 -19.92
CA THR A 15 -45.30 27.44 -20.44
C THR A 15 -44.34 27.98 -19.37
N LYS A 16 -44.82 28.85 -18.45
CA LYS A 16 -43.99 29.35 -17.34
C LYS A 16 -43.63 28.28 -16.31
N ASP A 17 -44.51 27.32 -16.03
CA ASP A 17 -44.22 26.17 -15.15
C ASP A 17 -43.17 25.23 -15.77
N ILE A 18 -43.19 25.05 -17.10
CA ILE A 18 -42.19 24.24 -17.81
C ILE A 18 -40.83 24.94 -17.83
N GLU A 19 -40.80 26.25 -18.13
CA GLU A 19 -39.57 27.06 -18.12
C GLU A 19 -38.94 27.11 -16.71
N LEU A 20 -39.74 27.29 -15.66
CA LEU A 20 -39.26 27.29 -14.27
C LEU A 20 -38.68 25.91 -13.87
N ARG A 21 -39.32 24.82 -14.32
CA ARG A 21 -38.79 23.45 -14.10
C ARG A 21 -37.49 23.22 -14.86
N LEU A 22 -37.36 23.72 -16.09
CA LEU A 22 -36.10 23.65 -16.84
C LEU A 22 -34.98 24.45 -16.15
N GLN A 23 -35.26 25.66 -15.65
CA GLN A 23 -34.28 26.48 -14.93
C GLN A 23 -33.81 25.82 -13.62
N ILE A 24 -34.72 25.17 -12.88
CA ILE A 24 -34.38 24.43 -11.67
C ILE A 24 -33.52 23.21 -12.01
N MET A 25 -33.87 22.46 -13.07
CA MET A 25 -33.06 21.31 -13.50
C MET A 25 -31.67 21.75 -14.01
N GLN A 26 -31.58 22.86 -14.74
CA GLN A 26 -30.31 23.42 -15.21
C GLN A 26 -29.43 23.91 -14.05
N SER A 27 -29.99 24.56 -13.03
CA SER A 27 -29.21 24.99 -11.86
C SER A 27 -28.71 23.82 -11.01
N ILE A 28 -29.48 22.74 -10.89
CA ILE A 28 -29.04 21.50 -10.22
C ILE A 28 -27.91 20.81 -10.98
N VAL A 29 -28.03 20.66 -12.31
CA VAL A 29 -27.00 20.00 -13.14
C VAL A 29 -25.70 20.82 -13.14
N MET A 30 -25.78 22.15 -13.26
CA MET A 30 -24.61 23.03 -13.17
C MET A 30 -23.98 22.98 -11.77
N GLY A 31 -24.79 22.93 -10.71
CA GLY A 31 -24.29 22.80 -9.33
C GLY A 31 -23.52 21.50 -9.09
N ILE A 32 -24.00 20.36 -9.61
CA ILE A 32 -23.30 19.08 -9.53
C ILE A 32 -22.00 19.09 -10.35
N PHE A 33 -22.02 19.69 -11.55
CA PHE A 33 -20.82 19.84 -12.39
C PHE A 33 -19.75 20.71 -11.73
N HIS A 34 -20.15 21.82 -11.08
CA HIS A 34 -19.21 22.67 -10.34
C HIS A 34 -18.67 21.99 -9.07
N TYR A 35 -19.49 21.21 -8.37
CA TYR A 35 -19.04 20.49 -7.17
C TYR A 35 -18.01 19.39 -7.49
N THR A 36 -18.23 18.65 -8.58
CA THR A 36 -17.33 17.57 -9.03
C THR A 36 -16.03 18.08 -9.66
N THR A 37 -16.03 19.26 -10.29
CA THR A 37 -14.82 19.86 -10.89
C THR A 37 -13.92 20.55 -9.86
N LEU A 38 -14.50 21.21 -8.85
CA LEU A 38 -13.73 21.90 -7.80
C LEU A 38 -13.24 20.97 -6.68
N ASN A 39 -13.90 19.83 -6.50
CA ASN A 39 -13.47 18.79 -5.55
C ASN A 39 -13.33 17.44 -6.29
N PRO A 40 -12.29 17.26 -7.13
CA PRO A 40 -12.00 15.94 -7.66
C PRO A 40 -11.73 15.00 -6.49
N SER A 41 -12.57 13.96 -6.34
CA SER A 41 -12.35 12.91 -5.34
C SER A 41 -10.90 12.45 -5.46
N PRO A 42 -10.12 12.41 -4.36
CA PRO A 42 -8.73 11.97 -4.44
C PRO A 42 -8.74 10.52 -4.90
N ALA A 43 -8.50 10.32 -6.20
CA ALA A 43 -8.23 9.01 -6.76
C ALA A 43 -7.14 8.41 -5.89
N LEU A 44 -7.53 7.35 -5.18
CA LEU A 44 -6.74 6.57 -4.24
C LEU A 44 -5.26 6.77 -4.52
N HIS A 45 -4.57 7.49 -3.63
CA HIS A 45 -3.12 7.47 -3.57
C HIS A 45 -2.76 5.99 -3.40
N GLN A 46 -2.47 5.30 -4.50
CA GLN A 46 -2.01 3.93 -4.47
C GLN A 46 -0.62 4.04 -3.87
N SER A 47 -0.56 3.99 -2.54
CA SER A 47 0.70 3.83 -1.83
C SER A 47 1.38 2.62 -2.47
N GLU A 48 2.45 2.88 -3.21
CA GLU A 48 3.27 1.82 -3.78
C GLU A 48 3.84 1.04 -2.61
N MET A 49 3.17 -0.06 -2.26
CA MET A 49 3.58 -0.88 -1.15
C MET A 49 4.94 -1.48 -1.52
N THR A 50 5.98 -1.20 -0.73
CA THR A 50 7.34 -1.66 -1.04
C THR A 50 7.33 -3.17 -1.31
N THR A 51 8.06 -3.60 -2.34
CA THR A 51 7.98 -4.97 -2.89
C THR A 51 8.24 -6.07 -1.86
N HIS A 52 8.95 -5.74 -0.78
CA HIS A 52 9.20 -6.60 0.37
C HIS A 52 7.90 -6.95 1.13
N PHE A 53 7.04 -5.96 1.41
CA PHE A 53 5.75 -6.21 2.05
C PHE A 53 4.79 -6.98 1.13
N LYS A 54 4.88 -6.78 -0.19
CA LYS A 54 4.10 -7.54 -1.18
C LYS A 54 4.48 -9.03 -1.20
N LYS A 55 5.76 -9.38 -1.07
CA LYS A 55 6.22 -10.79 -1.00
C LYS A 55 5.85 -11.46 0.33
N ASN A 56 6.07 -10.77 1.45
CA ASN A 56 5.74 -11.30 2.78
C ASN A 56 4.23 -11.42 2.98
N GLY A 57 3.44 -10.46 2.47
CA GLY A 57 1.98 -10.52 2.47
C GLY A 57 1.44 -11.68 1.64
N LYS A 58 2.06 -12.01 0.50
CA LYS A 58 1.70 -13.20 -0.30
C LYS A 58 2.02 -14.50 0.43
N LYS A 59 3.22 -14.62 1.02
CA LYS A 59 3.63 -15.84 1.75
C LYS A 59 2.78 -16.07 3.00
N ASN A 60 2.52 -15.02 3.77
CA ASN A 60 1.69 -15.11 4.97
C ASN A 60 0.21 -15.26 4.61
N GLY A 61 -0.24 -14.63 3.53
CA GLY A 61 -1.60 -14.74 2.99
C GLY A 61 -1.99 -16.17 2.63
N LYS A 62 -1.09 -16.90 1.97
CA LYS A 62 -1.28 -18.32 1.63
C LYS A 62 -1.34 -19.26 2.83
N LYS A 63 -0.84 -18.83 4.00
CA LYS A 63 -0.71 -19.67 5.20
C LYS A 63 -1.52 -19.15 6.39
N ARG A 64 -2.49 -18.26 6.16
CA ARG A 64 -3.29 -17.61 7.21
C ARG A 64 -4.01 -18.62 8.09
N ASP A 65 -4.56 -19.65 7.47
CA ASP A 65 -5.39 -20.64 8.16
C ASP A 65 -4.57 -21.85 8.65
N HIS A 66 -3.25 -21.85 8.45
CA HIS A 66 -2.37 -22.90 8.95
C HIS A 66 -1.87 -22.55 10.35
N ALA A 67 -2.16 -23.41 11.34
CA ALA A 67 -1.86 -23.19 12.75
C ALA A 67 -0.39 -22.84 13.07
N SER A 68 0.57 -23.29 12.26
CA SER A 68 2.00 -23.02 12.45
C SER A 68 2.61 -22.09 11.38
N ALA A 69 1.80 -21.51 10.49
CA ALA A 69 2.23 -20.71 9.35
C ALA A 69 3.33 -21.40 8.48
N GLY A 70 3.30 -22.72 8.44
CA GLY A 70 4.25 -23.57 7.70
C GLY A 70 5.61 -23.75 8.36
N HIS A 71 5.70 -23.60 9.68
CA HIS A 71 6.72 -24.23 10.51
C HIS A 71 6.21 -25.57 11.05
N SER A 72 7.10 -26.40 11.61
CA SER A 72 6.70 -27.65 12.23
C SER A 72 5.79 -27.42 13.44
N TYR A 73 4.91 -28.37 13.73
CA TYR A 73 4.05 -28.26 14.92
C TYR A 73 4.84 -28.47 16.22
N ILE A 74 5.80 -29.40 16.19
CA ILE A 74 6.65 -29.80 17.32
C ILE A 74 7.66 -28.70 17.65
N ASP A 75 8.41 -28.23 16.66
CA ASP A 75 9.37 -27.12 16.84
C ASP A 75 8.68 -25.77 16.65
N LYS A 76 8.57 -24.99 17.73
CA LYS A 76 7.97 -23.66 17.65
C LYS A 76 8.98 -22.66 17.12
N HIS A 77 8.56 -21.86 16.14
CA HIS A 77 9.40 -20.82 15.56
C HIS A 77 9.72 -19.72 16.58
N ARG A 78 10.90 -19.79 17.18
CA ARG A 78 11.46 -18.77 18.08
C ARG A 78 12.39 -17.84 17.30
N LYS A 79 12.52 -16.59 17.77
CA LYS A 79 13.29 -15.55 17.06
C LYS A 79 14.76 -15.91 16.84
N HIS A 80 15.42 -16.53 17.82
CA HIS A 80 16.82 -16.94 17.71
C HIS A 80 17.05 -18.30 18.40
N LEU A 81 16.85 -19.41 17.68
CA LEU A 81 17.04 -20.77 18.22
C LEU A 81 18.52 -21.11 18.49
N ARG A 82 19.45 -20.50 17.73
CA ARG A 82 20.88 -20.88 17.73
C ARG A 82 21.84 -19.70 17.94
N GLY A 83 21.32 -18.57 18.46
CA GLY A 83 22.07 -17.34 18.66
C GLY A 83 21.85 -16.31 17.56
N ARG A 84 22.53 -15.17 17.65
CA ARG A 84 22.37 -14.02 16.76
C ARG A 84 23.63 -13.81 15.91
N GLY A 85 23.46 -13.58 14.61
CA GLY A 85 24.57 -13.38 13.68
C GLY A 85 25.59 -14.54 13.72
N ASN A 86 26.89 -14.20 13.63
CA ASN A 86 27.98 -15.17 13.56
C ASN A 86 28.56 -15.55 14.94
N ALA A 87 27.87 -15.24 16.05
CA ALA A 87 28.40 -15.33 17.42
C ALA A 87 28.88 -16.72 17.87
N ARG A 88 28.45 -17.81 17.21
CA ARG A 88 28.82 -19.20 17.55
C ARG A 88 29.61 -19.90 16.42
N GLY A 89 30.31 -19.10 15.61
CA GLY A 89 31.08 -19.53 14.43
C GLY A 89 32.02 -20.70 14.67
N MET A 90 32.74 -20.69 15.80
CA MET A 90 33.72 -21.73 16.14
C MET A 90 33.18 -22.89 16.98
N HIS A 91 31.99 -22.74 17.57
CA HIS A 91 31.45 -23.73 18.51
C HIS A 91 30.39 -24.62 17.84
N HIS A 92 29.28 -24.02 17.42
CA HIS A 92 28.14 -24.78 16.88
C HIS A 92 27.96 -24.61 15.38
N TYR A 93 28.58 -23.58 14.79
CA TYR A 93 28.59 -23.35 13.35
C TYR A 93 29.92 -23.70 12.69
N ARG A 94 30.85 -24.34 13.42
CA ARG A 94 32.20 -24.65 12.92
C ARG A 94 32.16 -25.37 11.56
N ILE A 95 31.33 -26.41 11.45
CA ILE A 95 31.16 -27.20 10.22
C ILE A 95 30.71 -26.32 9.04
N LEU A 96 29.83 -25.34 9.28
CA LEU A 96 29.35 -24.45 8.22
C LEU A 96 30.47 -23.51 7.75
N PHE A 97 31.24 -22.96 8.69
CA PHE A 97 32.33 -22.04 8.37
C PHE A 97 33.50 -22.76 7.70
N ASP A 98 33.89 -23.94 8.17
CA ASP A 98 34.97 -24.72 7.56
C ASP A 98 34.61 -25.12 6.12
N LYS A 99 33.33 -25.41 5.85
CA LYS A 99 32.86 -25.85 4.53
C LYS A 99 32.71 -24.71 3.52
N TYR A 100 32.12 -23.59 3.92
CA TYR A 100 31.75 -22.51 2.99
C TYR A 100 32.64 -21.26 3.11
N HIS A 101 33.40 -21.15 4.19
CA HIS A 101 34.21 -19.96 4.51
C HIS A 101 35.60 -20.35 5.04
N PRO A 102 36.42 -21.05 4.24
CA PRO A 102 37.78 -21.40 4.65
C PRO A 102 38.60 -20.12 4.89
N GLY A 103 39.37 -20.10 5.98
CA GLY A 103 40.19 -18.95 6.36
C GLY A 103 39.42 -17.75 6.93
N TYR A 104 38.10 -17.87 7.15
CA TYR A 104 37.30 -16.81 7.80
C TYR A 104 37.72 -16.57 9.24
N PHE A 105 38.19 -17.62 9.92
CA PHE A 105 38.79 -17.53 11.24
C PHE A 105 40.31 -17.62 11.14
N GLY A 106 40.99 -16.77 11.88
CA GLY A 106 42.44 -16.65 11.89
C GLY A 106 42.90 -15.26 11.43
N LYS A 107 44.02 -14.79 11.98
CA LYS A 107 44.63 -13.52 11.60
C LYS A 107 45.94 -13.82 10.88
N VAL A 108 46.06 -13.40 9.63
CA VAL A 108 47.20 -13.73 8.77
C VAL A 108 47.80 -12.43 8.22
N GLU A 109 48.46 -11.65 9.06
CA GLU A 109 49.20 -10.46 8.59
C GLU A 109 50.20 -9.92 9.63
N MET A 110 51.29 -9.32 9.13
CA MET A 110 52.07 -8.30 9.87
C MET A 110 51.44 -6.93 9.61
N LYS A 111 51.01 -6.24 10.66
CA LYS A 111 50.34 -4.95 10.56
C LYS A 111 51.34 -3.88 10.10
N ARG A 112 51.09 -3.27 8.94
CA ARG A 112 51.81 -2.06 8.52
C ARG A 112 51.25 -0.86 9.28
N ASN A 113 51.97 -0.39 10.28
CA ASN A 113 51.66 0.85 10.98
C ASN A 113 52.18 2.03 10.13
N LYS A 114 51.45 3.14 10.12
CA LYS A 114 51.70 4.28 9.21
C LYS A 114 52.86 5.20 9.65
N GLN A 115 53.68 4.78 10.62
CA GLN A 115 54.59 5.67 11.36
C GLN A 115 56.05 5.64 10.88
N ASP A 116 56.41 4.79 9.91
CA ASP A 116 57.81 4.59 9.50
C ASP A 116 58.21 5.46 8.28
N SER A 117 57.59 6.63 8.11
CA SER A 117 58.05 7.65 7.16
C SER A 117 58.94 8.66 7.90
N LEU A 118 60.23 8.31 8.04
CA LEU A 118 61.32 9.27 8.27
C LEU A 118 61.80 9.80 6.91
#